data_AF-X1SP00-F1
#
_entry.id   AF-X1SP00-F1
#
_cell.length_a   1.000
_cell.length_b   1.000
_cell.length_c   1.000
_cell.angle_alpha   90.00
_cell.angle_beta   90.00
_cell.angle_gamma   90.00
#
_symmetry.space_group_name_H-M   'P 1'
#
loop_
_entity.id
_entity.type
_entity.pdbx_description
1 polymer ?
#
loop_
_entity_poly.entity_id
_entity_poly.type
_entity_poly.pdbx_seq_one_letter_code
_entity_poly.pdbx_strand_id
1 'polypeptide(L)' 'MANEPLAGKRLVQITEKKTKTQWAHFIEKIAENYPEAEKIILVMDNYSTHNPGALYEAFHPD' A
#
# COMPACT_ATOMS: atom_id res chain seq x y z
N MET A 1 1.52 -7.93 0.71
CA MET A 1 0.23 -8.43 1.24
C MET A 1 -0.19 -7.51 2.38
N ALA A 2 -1.49 -7.32 2.56
CA ALA A 2 -2.06 -6.56 3.68
C ALA A 2 -3.19 -7.38 4.30
N ASN A 3 -3.34 -7.31 5.62
CA ASN A 3 -4.33 -8.08 6.37
C ASN A 3 -5.11 -7.15 7.28
N GLU A 4 -6.41 -7.37 7.38
CA GLU A 4 -7.31 -6.77 8.37
C GLU A 4 -7.99 -7.93 9.13
N PRO A 5 -7.34 -8.51 10.15
CA PRO A 5 -7.77 -9.77 10.75
C PRO A 5 -9.17 -9.71 11.37
N LEU A 6 -9.50 -8.59 12.03
CA LEU A 6 -10.80 -8.41 12.68
C LEU A 6 -11.96 -8.34 11.68
N ALA A 7 -11.70 -7.87 10.46
CA ALA A 7 -12.68 -7.87 9.39
C ALA A 7 -12.62 -9.12 8.51
N GLY A 8 -11.68 -10.05 8.78
CA GLY A 8 -11.47 -11.25 7.97
C GLY A 8 -10.97 -10.95 6.54
N LYS A 9 -10.41 -9.78 6.27
CA LYS A 9 -9.97 -9.38 4.92
C LYS A 9 -8.48 -9.58 4.73
N ARG A 10 -8.11 -10.00 3.52
CA ARG A 10 -6.72 -10.12 3.08
C ARG A 10 -6.59 -9.68 1.63
N LEU A 11 -5.68 -8.74 1.39
CA LEU A 11 -5.33 -8.29 0.05
C LEU A 11 -3.92 -8.79 -0.30
N VAL A 12 -3.81 -9.56 -1.38
CA VAL A 12 -2.56 -10.11 -1.87
C VAL A 12 -2.34 -9.65 -3.30
N GLN A 13 -1.15 -9.12 -3.57
CA GLN A 13 -0.68 -8.84 -4.91
C GLN A 13 0.62 -9.60 -5.15
N ILE A 14 0.64 -10.37 -6.22
CA ILE A 14 1.84 -11.07 -6.70
C ILE A 14 2.51 -10.16 -7.73
N THR A 15 3.81 -9.99 -7.59
CA THR A 15 4.65 -9.15 -8.46
C THR A 15 5.94 -9.90 -8.75
N GLU A 16 6.51 -9.71 -9.93
CA GLU A 16 7.77 -10.36 -10.32
C GLU A 16 8.98 -9.81 -9.55
N LYS A 17 8.89 -8.54 -9.15
CA LYS A 17 9.91 -7.83 -8.37
C LYS A 17 9.26 -7.20 -7.14
N LYS A 18 10.07 -6.73 -6.21
CA LYS A 18 9.62 -5.87 -5.10
C LYS A 18 10.32 -4.52 -5.22
N THR A 19 9.71 -3.59 -5.93
CA THR A 19 10.22 -2.21 -6.06
C THR A 19 9.41 -1.21 -5.24
N LYS A 20 9.97 -0.02 -5.03
CA LYS A 20 9.28 1.13 -4.43
C LYS A 20 7.97 1.47 -5.17
N THR A 21 8.02 1.56 -6.50
CA THR A 21 6.84 1.83 -7.34
C THR A 21 5.76 0.76 -7.20
N GLN A 22 6.14 -0.52 -7.18
CA GLN A 22 5.17 -1.61 -7.00
C GLN A 22 4.51 -1.58 -5.62
N TRP A 23 5.27 -1.19 -4.59
CA TRP A 23 4.72 -0.95 -3.26
C TRP A 23 3.77 0.24 -3.24
N ALA A 24 4.11 1.35 -3.91
CA ALA A 24 3.26 2.54 -4.00
C ALA A 24 1.89 2.22 -4.63
N HIS A 25 1.86 1.52 -5.76
CA HIS A 25 0.61 1.04 -6.36
C HIS A 25 -0.14 0.01 -5.50
N PHE A 26 0.58 -0.75 -4.67
CA PHE A 26 -0.09 -1.64 -3.72
C PHE A 26 -0.81 -0.85 -2.61
N ILE A 27 -0.24 0.28 -2.16
CA ILE A 27 -0.91 1.19 -1.22
C ILE A 27 -2.13 1.86 -1.85
N GLU A 28 -2.02 2.33 -3.10
CA GLU A 28 -3.15 2.88 -3.85
C GLU A 28 -4.33 1.88 -3.89
N LYS A 29 -4.07 0.62 -4.25
CA LYS A 29 -5.11 -0.42 -4.21
C LYS A 29 -5.69 -0.65 -2.82
N ILE A 30 -4.90 -0.54 -1.76
CA ILE A 30 -5.45 -0.60 -0.40
C ILE A 30 -6.42 0.56 -0.20
N ALA A 31 -6.04 1.79 -0.57
CA ALA A 31 -6.88 2.98 -0.42
C ALA A 31 -8.19 2.87 -1.21
N GLU A 32 -8.15 2.37 -2.45
CA GLU A 32 -9.34 2.13 -3.28
C GLU A 32 -10.37 1.17 -2.64
N ASN A 33 -9.93 0.27 -1.76
CA ASN A 33 -10.82 -0.65 -1.04
C ASN A 33 -11.56 0.00 0.14
N TYR A 34 -11.21 1.23 0.50
CA TYR A 34 -11.84 1.99 1.60
C TYR A 34 -12.13 3.43 1.17
N PRO A 35 -13.00 3.66 0.17
CA PRO A 35 -13.28 4.99 -0.35
C PRO A 35 -13.92 5.93 0.69
N GLU A 36 -14.62 5.36 1.67
CA GLU A 36 -15.28 6.11 2.75
C GLU A 36 -14.36 6.33 3.97
N ALA A 37 -13.13 5.79 3.97
CA ALA A 37 -12.23 5.96 5.09
C ALA A 37 -11.51 7.32 5.02
N GLU A 38 -11.70 8.15 6.03
CA GLU A 38 -10.95 9.41 6.19
C GLU A 38 -9.44 9.16 6.34
N LYS A 39 -9.07 8.04 6.95
CA LYS A 39 -7.68 7.67 7.21
C LYS A 39 -7.51 6.16 7.30
N ILE A 40 -6.46 5.66 6.64
CA ILE A 40 -6.03 4.26 6.73
C ILE A 40 -4.70 4.22 7.49
N ILE A 41 -4.63 3.44 8.56
CA ILE A 41 -3.41 3.25 9.35
C ILE A 41 -2.77 1.93 8.93
N LEU A 42 -1.56 2.02 8.36
CA LEU A 42 -0.78 0.86 7.96
C LEU A 42 0.34 0.61 8.96
N VAL A 43 0.38 -0.61 9.51
CA VAL A 43 1.53 -1.10 10.27
C VAL A 43 2.35 -1.97 9.33
N MET A 44 3.61 -1.58 9.12
CA MET A 44 4.50 -2.19 8.13
C MET A 44 5.79 -2.67 8.79
N ASP A 45 6.47 -3.60 8.13
CA ASP A 45 7.84 -3.96 8.49
C ASP A 45 8.82 -2.83 8.10
N ASN A 46 10.05 -2.90 8.63
CA ASN A 46 11.13 -1.97 8.31
C ASN A 46 11.85 -2.37 7.02
N TYR A 47 11.12 -2.43 5.90
CA TYR A 47 11.67 -2.75 4.59
C TYR A 47 11.99 -1.50 3.79
N SER A 48 13.12 -1.48 3.06
CA SER A 48 13.64 -0.26 2.41
C SER A 48 12.70 0.33 1.35
N THR A 49 11.78 -0.45 0.80
CA THR A 49 10.78 0.03 -0.15
C THR A 49 9.59 0.73 0.52
N HIS A 50 9.39 0.56 1.82
CA HIS A 50 8.26 1.11 2.59
C HIS A 50 8.57 2.51 3.11
N ASN A 51 8.71 3.47 2.21
CA ASN A 51 8.97 4.86 2.57
C ASN A 51 8.05 5.82 1.80
N PRO A 52 7.67 6.97 2.37
CA PRO A 52 6.82 7.95 1.69
C PRO A 52 7.38 8.43 0.34
N GLY A 53 8.71 8.45 0.19
CA GLY A 53 9.39 8.81 -1.06
C GLY A 53 8.92 7.98 -2.25
N ALA A 54 8.56 6.71 -2.04
CA ALA A 54 8.04 5.86 -3.10
C ALA A 54 6.67 6.31 -3.65
N LEU A 55 5.85 7.00 -2.84
CA LEU A 55 4.59 7.58 -3.32
C LEU A 55 4.86 8.77 -4.24
N TYR A 56 5.76 9.66 -3.84
CA TYR A 56 6.17 10.80 -4.67
C TYR A 56 6.89 10.40 -5.96
N GLU A 57 7.57 9.25 -5.95
CA GLU A 57 8.20 8.67 -7.15
C GLU A 57 7.16 8.07 -8.11
N ALA A 58 6.09 7.48 -7.58
CA ALA A 58 5.09 6.76 -8.37
C ALA A 58 3.93 7.66 -8.86
N PHE A 59 3.56 8.68 -8.08
CA PHE A 59 2.40 9.52 -8.34
C PHE A 59 2.83 10.98 -8.50
N HIS A 60 2.33 11.61 -9.56
CA HIS A 60 2.51 13.04 -9.74
C HIS A 60 1.63 13.80 -8.74
N PRO A 61 2.13 14.92 -8.18
CA PRO A 61 1.29 15.81 -7.39
C PRO A 61 0.28 16.51 -8.32
N ASP A 62 -0.97 16.61 -7.85
CA ASP A 62 -2.03 17.43 -8.45
C ASP A 62 -1.87 18.93 -8.13
#